data_AF-A0A2W4NKY8-F1
#
_entry.id   AF-A0A2W4NKY8-F1
#
_cell.length_a   1.000
_cell.length_b   1.000
_cell.length_c   1.000
_cell.angle_alpha   90.00
_cell.angle_beta   90.00
_cell.angle_gamma   90.00
#
_symmetry.space_group_name_H-M   'P 1'
#
loop_
_entity.id
_entity.type
_entity.pdbx_description
1 polymer ?
#
loop_
_entity_poly.entity_id
_entity_poly.type
_entity_poly.pdbx_seq_one_letter_code
_entity_poly.pdbx_strand_id
1 'polypeptide(L)'
;MPTPFTHLRVASRLLADEALPPDVRALLNASRGAFLLGNIAADARVSSGISREQTHFYAYDRPVQEHPWRLMLQQYPALVRTTRPAQRAFVAGYVAHLTLDEVWSLEMIRPFFAEREWASRDHRFLMLNLLLIWMDRRDYAQLEAWQREALLATTPDGWAPFIPDEELAAWRDFVGCQLPPGGESQTLAVIGERIGTSPDALRALLNSEERMNADLWAHVPPEALARVEAEMYALARTNMLLYLDNLNGGTRS
;
A
#
# COMPACT_ATOMS: atom_id res chain seq x y z
N MET A 1 1.28 -6.29 -6.20
CA MET A 1 0.67 -5.49 -5.11
C MET A 1 0.51 -4.07 -5.59
N PRO A 2 -0.50 -3.33 -5.08
CA PRO A 2 -0.65 -1.91 -5.34
C PRO A 2 0.66 -1.16 -5.06
N THR A 3 0.93 -0.10 -5.80
CA THR A 3 2.19 0.64 -5.67
C THR A 3 2.13 1.59 -4.46
N PRO A 4 3.27 2.16 -4.03
CA PRO A 4 3.28 3.16 -2.97
C PRO A 4 2.35 4.35 -3.24
N PHE A 5 2.13 4.74 -4.50
CA PHE A 5 1.23 5.86 -4.83
C PHE A 5 -0.24 5.50 -4.64
N THR A 6 -0.66 4.27 -4.92
CA THR A 6 -2.01 3.79 -4.57
C THR A 6 -2.21 3.78 -3.05
N HIS A 7 -1.21 3.31 -2.30
CA HIS A 7 -1.26 3.34 -0.83
C HIS A 7 -1.34 4.77 -0.28
N LEU A 8 -0.53 5.71 -0.79
CA LEU A 8 -0.58 7.13 -0.40
C LEU A 8 -1.89 7.82 -0.81
N ARG A 9 -2.51 7.41 -1.92
CA ARG A 9 -3.81 7.91 -2.36
C ARG A 9 -4.92 7.48 -1.41
N VAL A 10 -4.89 6.22 -0.96
CA VAL A 10 -5.82 5.70 0.06
C VAL A 10 -5.56 6.36 1.41
N ALA A 11 -4.29 6.54 1.81
CA ALA A 11 -3.93 7.25 3.04
C ALA A 11 -4.47 8.69 3.04
N SER A 12 -4.34 9.41 1.92
CA SER A 12 -4.90 10.76 1.76
C SER A 12 -6.43 10.77 1.93
N ARG A 13 -7.12 9.75 1.38
CA ARG A 13 -8.56 9.58 1.55
C ARG A 13 -8.95 9.27 3.00
N LEU A 14 -8.15 8.47 3.72
CA LEU A 14 -8.38 8.18 5.13
C LEU A 14 -8.18 9.42 6.01
N LEU A 15 -7.13 10.22 5.75
CA LEU A 15 -6.88 11.47 6.49
C LEU A 15 -8.02 12.49 6.37
N ALA A 16 -8.69 12.50 5.22
CA ALA A 16 -9.83 13.36 4.91
C ALA A 16 -11.21 12.72 5.20
N ASP A 17 -11.27 11.48 5.70
CA ASP A 17 -12.54 10.78 5.91
C ASP A 17 -13.28 11.37 7.13
N GLU A 18 -14.37 12.08 6.85
CA GLU A 18 -15.21 12.71 7.87
C GLU A 18 -15.96 11.70 8.75
N ALA A 19 -16.09 10.45 8.30
CA ALA A 19 -16.69 9.36 9.07
C ALA A 19 -15.77 8.82 10.17
N LEU A 20 -14.48 9.20 10.19
CA LEU A 20 -13.59 8.85 11.29
C LEU A 20 -13.97 9.62 12.57
N PRO A 21 -13.84 8.99 13.76
CA PRO A 21 -13.98 9.69 15.03
C PRO A 21 -13.07 10.94 15.09
N PRO A 22 -13.55 12.07 15.68
CA PRO A 22 -12.79 13.33 15.67
C PRO A 22 -11.39 13.24 16.30
N ASP A 23 -11.24 12.44 17.35
CA ASP A 23 -9.98 12.20 18.05
C ASP A 23 -9.01 11.37 17.20
N VAL A 24 -9.50 10.34 16.50
CA VAL A 24 -8.73 9.58 15.52
C VAL A 24 -8.27 10.50 14.39
N ARG A 25 -9.18 11.30 13.81
CA ARG A 25 -8.84 12.24 12.75
C ARG A 25 -7.80 13.26 13.21
N ALA A 26 -7.92 13.76 14.44
CA ALA A 26 -6.94 14.68 15.02
C ALA A 26 -5.56 14.03 15.21
N LEU A 27 -5.49 12.80 15.74
CA LEU A 27 -4.26 12.03 15.88
C LEU A 27 -3.57 11.84 14.52
N LEU A 28 -4.32 11.34 13.54
CA LEU A 28 -3.77 11.04 12.21
C LEU A 28 -3.29 12.32 11.51
N ASN A 29 -4.04 13.42 11.58
CA ASN A 29 -3.62 14.69 10.96
C ASN A 29 -2.41 15.32 11.67
N ALA A 30 -2.36 15.28 13.00
CA ALA A 30 -1.21 15.78 13.76
C ALA A 30 0.08 15.00 13.50
N SER A 31 -0.03 13.73 13.11
CA SER A 31 1.08 12.83 12.79
C SER A 31 1.04 12.33 11.34
N ARG A 32 0.53 13.16 10.41
CA ARG A 32 0.22 12.74 9.03
C ARG A 32 1.41 12.16 8.28
N GLY A 33 2.60 12.70 8.47
CA GLY A 33 3.81 12.19 7.83
C GLY A 33 4.16 10.76 8.30
N ALA A 34 4.02 10.48 9.59
CA ALA A 34 4.19 9.14 10.14
C ALA A 34 3.13 8.17 9.62
N PHE A 35 1.87 8.62 9.50
CA PHE A 35 0.79 7.84 8.89
C PHE A 35 1.06 7.52 7.41
N LEU A 36 1.52 8.50 6.62
CA LEU A 36 1.92 8.27 5.22
C LEU A 36 3.08 7.27 5.13
N LEU A 37 4.11 7.40 5.97
CA LEU A 37 5.24 6.47 6.00
C LEU A 37 4.77 5.06 6.33
N GLY A 38 3.89 4.90 7.32
CA GLY A 38 3.29 3.60 7.67
C GLY A 38 2.58 2.93 6.49
N ASN A 39 1.87 3.69 5.67
CA ASN A 39 1.16 3.18 4.49
C ASN A 39 2.09 2.65 3.38
N ILE A 40 3.39 2.98 3.41
CA ILE A 40 4.35 2.49 2.41
C ILE A 40 5.46 1.64 3.02
N ALA A 41 5.57 1.58 4.35
CA ALA A 41 6.73 1.03 5.04
C ALA A 41 6.99 -0.46 4.77
N ALA A 42 5.95 -1.27 4.54
CA ALA A 42 6.16 -2.70 4.29
C ALA A 42 6.95 -2.97 2.99
N ASP A 43 6.91 -2.03 2.04
CA ASP A 43 7.63 -2.09 0.77
C ASP A 43 9.09 -1.63 0.86
N ALA A 44 9.56 -1.13 2.02
CA ALA A 44 10.98 -0.83 2.25
C ALA A 44 11.90 -2.04 2.03
N ARG A 45 11.31 -3.25 1.99
CA ARG A 45 11.98 -4.49 1.58
C ARG A 45 12.60 -4.48 0.18
N VAL A 46 12.10 -3.63 -0.73
CA VAL A 46 12.55 -3.59 -2.13
C VAL A 46 14.02 -3.18 -2.24
N SER A 47 14.49 -2.27 -1.37
CA SER A 47 15.87 -1.80 -1.33
C SER A 47 16.75 -2.46 -0.26
N SER A 48 16.14 -3.07 0.77
CA SER A 48 16.85 -3.55 1.98
C SER A 48 17.18 -5.04 2.00
N GLY A 49 16.69 -5.82 1.02
CA GLY A 49 16.86 -7.28 1.01
C GLY A 49 16.02 -8.04 2.04
N ILE A 50 15.17 -7.34 2.81
CA ILE A 50 14.26 -7.96 3.78
C ILE A 50 13.24 -8.86 3.04
N SER A 51 12.88 -9.99 3.65
CA SER A 51 11.92 -10.91 3.05
C SER A 51 10.51 -10.31 3.06
N ARG A 52 9.64 -10.74 2.13
CA ARG A 52 8.22 -10.31 2.16
C ARG A 52 7.54 -10.78 3.43
N GLU A 53 7.81 -11.99 3.88
CA GLU A 53 7.21 -12.55 5.10
C GLU A 53 7.52 -11.70 6.34
N GLN A 54 8.72 -11.11 6.41
CA GLN A 54 9.12 -10.26 7.54
C GLN A 54 8.37 -8.92 7.62
N THR A 55 7.97 -8.34 6.48
CA THR A 55 7.27 -7.04 6.46
C THR A 55 5.78 -7.17 6.19
N HIS A 56 5.35 -8.21 5.48
CA HIS A 56 3.96 -8.42 5.12
C HIS A 56 3.27 -9.49 5.95
N PHE A 57 3.99 -10.27 6.77
CA PHE A 57 3.43 -11.28 7.69
C PHE A 57 2.66 -12.41 7.01
N TYR A 58 2.86 -12.60 5.70
CA TYR A 58 2.40 -13.78 4.96
C TYR A 58 3.33 -14.09 3.79
N ALA A 59 3.21 -15.31 3.26
CA ALA A 59 3.91 -15.78 2.08
C ALA A 59 2.90 -16.31 1.04
N TYR A 60 3.21 -16.20 -0.25
CA TYR A 60 2.29 -16.60 -1.33
C TYR A 60 2.11 -18.11 -1.45
N ASP A 61 3.02 -18.91 -0.89
CA ASP A 61 3.00 -20.37 -0.93
C ASP A 61 2.16 -20.98 0.22
N ARG A 62 1.55 -20.15 1.07
CA ARG A 62 0.73 -20.57 2.21
C ARG A 62 -0.59 -19.82 2.24
N PRO A 63 -1.68 -20.47 2.68
CA PRO A 63 -2.97 -19.80 2.83
C PRO A 63 -2.89 -18.73 3.93
N VAL A 64 -3.49 -17.56 3.69
CA VAL A 64 -3.71 -16.53 4.72
C VAL A 64 -4.80 -17.03 5.65
N GLN A 65 -4.44 -17.41 6.87
CA GLN A 65 -5.37 -17.93 7.89
C GLN A 65 -5.87 -16.86 8.87
N GLU A 66 -5.11 -15.77 9.00
CA GLU A 66 -5.37 -14.64 9.89
C GLU A 66 -4.91 -13.36 9.18
N HIS A 67 -5.54 -12.24 9.50
CA HIS A 67 -5.18 -10.95 8.92
C HIS A 67 -3.71 -10.63 9.21
N PRO A 68 -2.90 -10.27 8.20
CA PRO A 68 -1.47 -10.05 8.39
C PRO A 68 -1.15 -8.98 9.44
N TRP A 69 -2.00 -7.95 9.57
CA TRP A 69 -1.84 -6.93 10.60
C TRP A 69 -2.05 -7.46 12.03
N ARG A 70 -2.90 -8.49 12.22
CA ARG A 70 -3.08 -9.14 13.52
C ARG A 70 -1.86 -9.98 13.86
N LEU A 71 -1.31 -10.71 12.88
CA LEU A 71 -0.06 -11.45 13.04
C LEU A 71 1.10 -10.52 13.41
N MET A 72 1.20 -9.36 12.77
CA MET A 72 2.17 -8.33 13.13
C MET A 72 2.07 -7.93 14.61
N LEU A 73 0.85 -7.64 15.10
CA LEU A 73 0.66 -7.22 16.50
C LEU A 73 0.87 -8.36 17.50
N GLN A 74 0.55 -9.60 17.12
CA GLN A 74 0.84 -10.79 17.94
C GLN A 74 2.35 -11.02 18.07
N GLN A 75 3.10 -10.88 16.97
CA GLN A 75 4.56 -11.03 16.95
C GLN A 75 5.26 -9.85 17.64
N TYR A 76 4.68 -8.64 17.57
CA TYR A 76 5.25 -7.42 18.14
C TYR A 76 4.25 -6.68 19.06
N PRO A 77 3.93 -7.22 20.25
CA PRO A 77 2.92 -6.65 21.15
C PRO A 77 3.21 -5.22 21.62
N ALA A 78 4.48 -4.79 21.58
CA ALA A 78 4.88 -3.42 21.91
C ALA A 78 4.19 -2.37 21.01
N LEU A 79 3.83 -2.73 19.77
CA LEU A 79 3.11 -1.85 18.83
C LEU A 79 1.69 -1.50 19.29
N VAL A 80 1.11 -2.33 20.16
CA VAL A 80 -0.20 -2.09 20.80
C VAL A 80 -0.06 -1.33 22.12
N ARG A 81 1.16 -1.16 22.65
CA ARG A 81 1.37 -0.51 23.97
C ARG A 81 1.90 0.92 23.86
N THR A 82 2.27 1.34 22.65
CA THR A 82 2.86 2.66 22.44
C THR A 82 1.84 3.78 22.64
N THR A 83 2.23 4.78 23.43
CA THR A 83 1.47 6.01 23.63
C THR A 83 1.97 7.16 22.75
N ARG A 84 3.08 6.95 22.01
CA ARG A 84 3.68 7.99 21.15
C ARG A 84 2.77 8.26 19.94
N PRO A 85 2.25 9.49 19.76
CA PRO A 85 1.30 9.79 18.68
C PRO A 85 1.81 9.43 17.28
N ALA A 86 3.07 9.77 16.98
CA ALA A 86 3.68 9.47 15.69
C ALA A 86 3.77 7.96 15.42
N GLN A 87 4.18 7.16 16.40
CA GLN A 87 4.24 5.71 16.24
C GLN A 87 2.84 5.10 16.10
N ARG A 88 1.85 5.58 16.85
CA ARG A 88 0.45 5.13 16.69
C ARG A 88 -0.07 5.41 15.28
N ALA A 89 0.18 6.60 14.76
CA ALA A 89 -0.19 6.96 13.39
C ALA A 89 0.57 6.12 12.36
N PHE A 90 1.86 5.88 12.56
CA PHE A 90 2.65 4.98 11.70
C PHE A 90 2.07 3.57 11.67
N VAL A 91 1.79 2.95 12.83
CA VAL A 91 1.24 1.58 12.87
C VAL A 91 -0.17 1.55 12.29
N ALA A 92 -0.99 2.57 12.50
CA ALA A 92 -2.30 2.70 11.86
C ALA A 92 -2.19 2.71 10.32
N GLY A 93 -1.20 3.41 9.78
CA GLY A 93 -0.88 3.38 8.35
C GLY A 93 -0.38 2.02 7.88
N TYR A 94 0.43 1.33 8.69
CA TYR A 94 0.91 -0.02 8.41
C TYR A 94 -0.23 -1.05 8.36
N VAL A 95 -1.20 -0.94 9.28
CA VAL A 95 -2.42 -1.75 9.28
C VAL A 95 -3.22 -1.54 8.00
N ALA A 96 -3.37 -0.27 7.56
CA ALA A 96 -4.02 0.04 6.30
C ALA A 96 -3.28 -0.59 5.11
N HIS A 97 -1.95 -0.44 5.03
CA HIS A 97 -1.11 -1.08 4.00
C HIS A 97 -1.35 -2.58 3.92
N LEU A 98 -1.19 -3.30 5.04
CA LEU A 98 -1.35 -4.76 5.06
C LEU A 98 -2.76 -5.20 4.66
N THR A 99 -3.77 -4.42 5.04
CA THR A 99 -5.16 -4.69 4.65
C THR A 99 -5.36 -4.52 3.13
N LEU A 100 -4.80 -3.46 2.54
CA LEU A 100 -4.84 -3.23 1.10
C LEU A 100 -4.21 -4.39 0.34
N ASP A 101 -3.03 -4.81 0.79
CA ASP A 101 -2.28 -5.90 0.16
C ASP A 101 -2.98 -7.25 0.33
N GLU A 102 -3.58 -7.52 1.48
CA GLU A 102 -4.38 -8.71 1.72
C GLU A 102 -5.58 -8.78 0.76
N VAL A 103 -6.41 -7.73 0.74
CA VAL A 103 -7.61 -7.67 -0.12
C VAL A 103 -7.21 -7.75 -1.59
N TRP A 104 -6.18 -7.03 -2.03
CA TRP A 104 -5.70 -7.13 -3.40
C TRP A 104 -5.25 -8.55 -3.77
N SER A 105 -4.59 -9.24 -2.85
CA SER A 105 -4.13 -10.62 -3.07
C SER A 105 -5.33 -11.58 -3.22
N LEU A 106 -6.31 -11.47 -2.33
CA LEU A 106 -7.46 -12.38 -2.26
C LEU A 106 -8.53 -12.09 -3.31
N GLU A 107 -8.82 -10.82 -3.58
CA GLU A 107 -9.98 -10.40 -4.38
C GLU A 107 -9.61 -9.96 -5.81
N MET A 108 -8.34 -9.66 -6.08
CA MET A 108 -7.87 -9.31 -7.43
C MET A 108 -6.90 -10.34 -7.99
N ILE A 109 -5.73 -10.53 -7.37
CA ILE A 109 -4.69 -11.41 -7.92
C ILE A 109 -5.19 -12.84 -8.04
N ARG A 110 -5.72 -13.39 -6.94
CA ARG A 110 -6.14 -14.79 -6.89
C ARG A 110 -7.23 -15.12 -7.93
N PRO A 111 -8.40 -14.46 -7.95
CA PRO A 111 -9.48 -14.82 -8.86
C PRO A 111 -9.18 -14.48 -10.32
N PHE A 112 -8.51 -13.36 -10.60
CA PHE A 112 -8.34 -12.91 -11.99
C PHE A 112 -7.02 -13.33 -12.62
N PHE A 113 -5.92 -13.39 -11.86
CA PHE A 113 -4.58 -13.56 -12.43
C PHE A 113 -3.90 -14.87 -12.04
N ALA A 114 -4.34 -15.54 -10.95
CA ALA A 114 -3.82 -16.82 -10.54
C ALA A 114 -4.72 -17.99 -10.94
N GLU A 115 -5.99 -17.99 -10.54
CA GLU A 115 -6.89 -19.15 -10.67
C GLU A 115 -7.67 -19.19 -12.00
N ARG A 116 -8.09 -18.03 -12.53
CA ARG A 116 -8.82 -17.99 -13.81
C ARG A 116 -7.88 -18.07 -15.01
N GLU A 117 -8.06 -19.09 -15.84
CA GLU A 117 -7.27 -19.31 -17.05
C GLU A 117 -7.93 -18.65 -18.28
N TRP A 118 -7.50 -17.44 -18.62
CA TRP A 118 -7.94 -16.72 -19.83
C TRP A 118 -6.79 -16.41 -20.81
N ALA A 119 -5.54 -16.65 -20.40
CA ALA A 119 -4.33 -16.57 -21.22
C ALA A 119 -3.20 -17.37 -20.56
N SER A 120 -2.02 -17.43 -21.20
CA SER A 120 -0.83 -18.00 -20.56
C SER A 120 -0.51 -17.27 -19.26
N ARG A 121 0.13 -17.97 -18.31
CA ARG A 121 0.53 -17.39 -17.02
C ARG A 121 1.34 -16.10 -17.21
N ASP A 122 2.34 -16.12 -18.08
CA ASP A 122 3.19 -14.95 -18.32
C ASP A 122 2.38 -13.75 -18.85
N HIS A 123 1.42 -14.01 -19.73
CA HIS A 123 0.56 -12.95 -20.26
C HIS A 123 -0.38 -12.38 -19.19
N ARG A 124 -1.01 -13.24 -18.37
CA ARG A 124 -1.85 -12.79 -17.25
C ARG A 124 -1.05 -11.92 -16.27
N PHE A 125 0.16 -12.34 -15.92
CA PHE A 125 1.00 -11.56 -15.02
C PHE A 125 1.57 -10.29 -15.67
N LEU A 126 1.80 -10.26 -16.99
CA LEU A 126 2.07 -9.02 -17.72
C LEU A 126 0.89 -8.04 -17.58
N MET A 127 -0.34 -8.50 -17.80
CA MET A 127 -1.54 -7.68 -17.67
C MET A 127 -1.76 -7.18 -16.24
N LEU A 128 -1.45 -8.00 -15.22
CA LEU A 128 -1.43 -7.55 -13.82
C LEU A 128 -0.46 -6.38 -13.63
N ASN A 129 0.74 -6.45 -14.21
CA ASN A 129 1.71 -5.36 -14.13
C ASN A 129 1.22 -4.10 -14.86
N LEU A 130 0.58 -4.23 -16.03
CA LEU A 130 -0.02 -3.10 -16.72
C LEU A 130 -1.16 -2.46 -15.92
N LEU A 131 -2.01 -3.27 -15.28
CA LEU A 131 -3.05 -2.79 -14.38
C LEU A 131 -2.46 -1.97 -13.22
N LEU A 132 -1.39 -2.47 -12.59
CA LEU A 132 -0.71 -1.75 -11.52
C LEU A 132 -0.11 -0.42 -12.00
N ILE A 133 0.50 -0.38 -13.19
CA ILE A 133 1.04 0.88 -13.76
C ILE A 133 -0.10 1.85 -14.11
N TRP A 134 -1.22 1.34 -14.61
CA TRP A 134 -2.39 2.16 -14.93
C TRP A 134 -2.96 2.81 -13.66
N MET A 135 -3.12 2.03 -12.58
CA MET A 135 -3.54 2.52 -11.26
C MET A 135 -2.53 3.54 -10.72
N ASP A 136 -1.24 3.23 -10.80
CA ASP A 136 -0.15 4.12 -10.37
C ASP A 136 -0.25 5.50 -11.01
N ARG A 137 -0.42 5.57 -12.34
CA ARG A 137 -0.59 6.85 -13.07
C ARG A 137 -1.84 7.61 -12.61
N ARG A 138 -2.97 6.90 -12.46
CA ARG A 138 -4.25 7.47 -12.01
C ARG A 138 -4.16 8.03 -10.59
N ASP A 139 -3.49 7.31 -9.70
CA ASP A 139 -3.41 7.66 -8.29
C ASP A 139 -2.35 8.74 -8.04
N TYR A 140 -1.22 8.66 -8.73
CA TYR A 140 -0.17 9.69 -8.72
C TYR A 140 -0.71 11.06 -9.12
N ALA A 141 -1.56 11.12 -10.16
CA ALA A 141 -2.18 12.36 -10.62
C ALA A 141 -3.10 13.04 -9.58
N GLN A 142 -3.47 12.33 -8.51
CA GLN A 142 -4.31 12.83 -7.43
C GLN A 142 -3.51 13.14 -6.15
N LEU A 143 -2.19 12.93 -6.15
CA LEU A 143 -1.34 13.31 -5.03
C LEU A 143 -1.02 14.80 -5.11
N GLU A 144 -0.96 15.46 -3.95
CA GLU A 144 -0.72 16.89 -3.83
C GLU A 144 0.68 17.15 -3.27
N ALA A 145 1.09 18.43 -3.22
CA ALA A 145 2.40 18.83 -2.73
C ALA A 145 2.63 18.48 -1.24
N TRP A 146 1.58 18.53 -0.42
CA TRP A 146 1.72 18.37 1.02
C TRP A 146 2.13 16.95 1.43
N GLN A 147 1.79 15.92 0.63
CA GLN A 147 2.21 14.54 0.92
C GLN A 147 3.73 14.43 0.87
N ARG A 148 4.38 15.07 -0.10
CA ARG A 148 5.84 15.11 -0.20
C ARG A 148 6.47 15.77 1.02
N GLU A 149 6.00 16.97 1.36
CA GLU A 149 6.51 17.74 2.50
C GLU A 149 6.34 16.98 3.82
N ALA A 150 5.15 16.44 4.05
CA ALA A 150 4.84 15.69 5.26
C ALA A 150 5.65 14.39 5.36
N LEU A 151 5.76 13.64 4.26
CA LEU A 151 6.51 12.38 4.24
C LEU A 151 7.99 12.63 4.47
N LEU A 152 8.63 13.54 3.72
CA LEU A 152 10.07 13.81 3.83
C LEU A 152 10.48 14.44 5.18
N ALA A 153 9.58 15.17 5.84
CA ALA A 153 9.84 15.73 7.17
C ALA A 153 9.75 14.68 8.31
N THR A 154 9.33 13.45 8.02
CA THR A 154 9.06 12.41 9.02
C THR A 154 10.32 11.61 9.34
N THR A 155 10.81 11.67 10.57
CA THR A 155 11.96 10.86 11.02
C THR A 155 11.47 9.59 11.75
N PRO A 156 11.75 8.38 11.22
CA PRO A 156 11.47 7.14 11.95
C PRO A 156 12.32 7.07 13.24
N ASP A 157 11.74 6.53 14.31
CA ASP A 157 12.36 6.48 15.65
C ASP A 157 11.92 5.20 16.40
N GLY A 158 12.45 4.06 15.94
CA GLY A 158 12.13 2.73 16.45
C GLY A 158 10.66 2.38 16.30
N TRP A 159 10.05 2.78 15.18
CA TRP A 159 8.59 2.61 14.99
C TRP A 159 8.20 1.20 14.56
N ALA A 160 9.06 0.51 13.82
CA ALA A 160 8.86 -0.88 13.39
C ALA A 160 10.05 -1.75 13.87
N PRO A 161 9.88 -2.63 14.86
CA PRO A 161 10.98 -3.44 15.40
C PRO A 161 11.56 -4.48 14.42
N PHE A 162 10.96 -4.61 13.23
CA PHE A 162 11.34 -5.55 12.17
C PHE A 162 11.85 -4.85 10.90
N ILE A 163 11.88 -3.51 10.87
CA ILE A 163 12.50 -2.73 9.79
C ILE A 163 13.42 -1.69 10.45
N PRO A 164 14.73 -1.71 10.17
CA PRO A 164 15.64 -0.70 10.69
C PRO A 164 15.23 0.71 10.24
N ASP A 165 15.46 1.72 11.10
CA ASP A 165 15.05 3.10 10.82
C ASP A 165 15.78 3.66 9.59
N GLU A 166 17.02 3.24 9.34
CA GLU A 166 17.80 3.60 8.16
C GLU A 166 17.13 3.11 6.86
N GLU A 167 16.52 1.92 6.88
CA GLU A 167 15.82 1.37 5.72
C GLU A 167 14.47 2.06 5.52
N LEU A 168 13.77 2.40 6.62
CA LEU A 168 12.57 3.22 6.56
C LEU A 168 12.86 4.61 6.01
N ALA A 169 13.96 5.24 6.43
CA ALA A 169 14.39 6.54 5.95
C ALA A 169 14.80 6.51 4.47
N ALA A 170 15.59 5.51 4.06
CA ALA A 170 15.97 5.32 2.66
C ALA A 170 14.74 5.12 1.78
N TRP A 171 13.78 4.30 2.22
CA TRP A 171 12.53 4.08 1.49
C TRP A 171 11.64 5.33 1.44
N ARG A 172 11.50 6.05 2.56
CA ARG A 172 10.82 7.35 2.65
C ARG A 172 11.38 8.33 1.62
N ASP A 173 12.70 8.44 1.53
CA ASP A 173 13.38 9.37 0.64
C ASP A 173 13.24 8.94 -0.82
N PHE A 174 13.34 7.64 -1.10
CA PHE A 174 13.12 7.09 -2.43
C PHE A 174 11.71 7.39 -2.95
N VAL A 175 10.66 7.10 -2.16
CA VAL A 175 9.27 7.37 -2.57
C VAL A 175 8.99 8.87 -2.55
N GLY A 176 9.41 9.59 -1.50
CA GLY A 176 9.15 11.00 -1.31
C GLY A 176 9.76 11.89 -2.39
N CYS A 177 10.94 11.55 -2.91
CA CYS A 177 11.55 12.28 -4.03
C CYS A 177 10.77 12.16 -5.35
N GLN A 178 9.96 11.12 -5.51
CA GLN A 178 9.12 10.91 -6.69
C GLN A 178 7.77 11.65 -6.62
N LEU A 179 7.37 12.10 -5.43
CA LEU A 179 6.09 12.78 -5.23
C LEU A 179 6.07 14.21 -5.81
N PRO A 180 4.89 14.71 -6.21
CA PRO A 180 4.74 16.10 -6.63
C PRO A 180 5.04 17.08 -5.47
N PRO A 181 5.45 18.33 -5.76
CA PRO A 181 5.73 18.88 -7.10
C PRO A 181 7.10 18.41 -7.65
N GLY A 182 7.20 18.24 -8.97
CA GLY A 182 8.47 18.05 -9.68
C GLY A 182 9.16 16.69 -9.49
N GLY A 183 8.59 15.77 -8.72
CA GLY A 183 9.00 14.37 -8.75
C GLY A 183 8.47 13.66 -10.01
N GLU A 184 9.10 12.55 -10.37
CA GLU A 184 8.63 11.67 -11.44
C GLU A 184 8.52 10.23 -10.92
N SER A 185 7.40 9.57 -11.21
CA SER A 185 7.20 8.16 -10.88
C SER A 185 8.20 7.30 -11.65
N GLN A 186 8.97 6.48 -10.93
CA GLN A 186 9.88 5.49 -11.50
C GLN A 186 9.19 4.12 -11.73
N THR A 187 7.87 4.02 -11.50
CA THR A 187 7.12 2.74 -11.55
C THR A 187 7.30 1.99 -12.88
N LEU A 188 7.32 2.69 -14.03
CA LEU A 188 7.56 2.06 -15.33
C LEU A 188 8.95 1.43 -15.44
N ALA A 189 9.97 2.10 -14.91
CA ALA A 189 11.34 1.60 -14.94
C ALA A 189 11.48 0.37 -14.02
N VAL A 190 11.02 0.49 -12.77
CA VAL A 190 11.08 -0.56 -11.76
C VAL A 190 10.30 -1.80 -12.19
N ILE A 191 9.07 -1.63 -12.71
CA ILE A 191 8.27 -2.76 -13.19
C ILE A 191 8.88 -3.35 -14.47
N GLY A 192 9.30 -2.51 -15.42
CA GLY A 192 9.93 -2.96 -16.66
C GLY A 192 11.14 -3.85 -16.43
N GLU A 193 12.07 -3.42 -15.57
CA GLU A 193 13.23 -4.21 -15.17
C GLU A 193 12.81 -5.55 -14.55
N ARG A 194 11.85 -5.54 -13.63
CA ARG A 194 11.35 -6.75 -12.94
C ARG A 194 10.78 -7.80 -13.89
N ILE A 195 10.16 -7.40 -14.99
CA ILE A 195 9.55 -8.31 -15.97
C ILE A 195 10.33 -8.42 -17.29
N GLY A 196 11.57 -7.91 -17.32
CA GLY A 196 12.42 -7.98 -18.52
C GLY A 196 11.87 -7.26 -19.74
N THR A 197 11.12 -6.15 -19.55
CA THR A 197 10.49 -5.37 -20.62
C THR A 197 10.91 -3.90 -20.53
N SER A 198 11.09 -3.22 -21.68
CA SER A 198 11.46 -1.80 -21.65
C SER A 198 10.29 -0.90 -21.21
N PRO A 199 10.57 0.24 -20.55
CA PRO A 199 9.54 1.24 -20.21
C PRO A 199 8.73 1.71 -21.42
N ASP A 200 9.36 1.83 -22.59
CA ASP A 200 8.71 2.27 -23.82
C ASP A 200 7.73 1.22 -24.36
N ALA A 201 8.08 -0.07 -24.28
CA ALA A 201 7.18 -1.15 -24.67
C ALA A 201 5.94 -1.21 -23.76
N LEU A 202 6.12 -1.06 -22.45
CA LEU A 202 5.00 -0.96 -21.50
C LEU A 202 4.14 0.27 -21.77
N ARG A 203 4.77 1.42 -22.07
CA ARG A 203 4.04 2.65 -22.41
C ARG A 203 3.22 2.49 -23.69
N ALA A 204 3.75 1.82 -24.71
CA ALA A 204 3.03 1.56 -25.95
C ALA A 204 1.77 0.71 -25.72
N LEU A 205 1.85 -0.32 -24.87
CA LEU A 205 0.69 -1.14 -24.49
C LEU A 205 -0.35 -0.31 -23.72
N LEU A 206 0.09 0.44 -22.70
CA LEU A 206 -0.80 1.28 -21.88
C LEU A 206 -1.53 2.36 -22.67
N ASN A 207 -0.90 2.90 -23.70
CA ASN A 207 -1.46 3.97 -24.52
C ASN A 207 -2.38 3.43 -25.65
N SER A 208 -2.46 2.11 -25.85
CA SER A 208 -3.35 1.50 -26.83
C SER A 208 -4.65 1.06 -26.17
N GLU A 209 -5.71 1.85 -26.36
CA GLU A 209 -7.04 1.53 -25.85
C GLU A 209 -7.54 0.18 -26.36
N GLU A 210 -7.35 -0.10 -27.66
CA GLU A 210 -7.69 -1.38 -28.27
C GLU A 210 -7.03 -2.56 -27.54
N ARG A 211 -5.72 -2.47 -27.28
CA ARG A 211 -4.96 -3.52 -26.60
C ARG A 211 -5.33 -3.63 -25.13
N MET A 212 -5.50 -2.52 -24.43
CA MET A 212 -5.97 -2.53 -23.04
C MET A 212 -7.36 -3.17 -22.92
N ASN A 213 -8.26 -2.86 -23.84
CA ASN A 213 -9.60 -3.44 -23.86
C ASN A 213 -9.57 -4.94 -24.15
N ALA A 214 -8.82 -5.37 -25.18
CA ALA A 214 -8.76 -6.75 -25.59
C ALA A 214 -7.99 -7.65 -24.60
N ASP A 215 -6.83 -7.19 -24.11
CA ASP A 215 -5.89 -8.02 -23.36
C ASP A 215 -6.13 -7.94 -21.84
N LEU A 216 -6.69 -6.84 -21.31
CA LEU A 216 -6.96 -6.65 -19.88
C LEU A 216 -8.45 -6.52 -19.56
N TRP A 217 -9.13 -5.49 -20.05
CA TRP A 217 -10.47 -5.13 -19.57
C TRP A 217 -11.56 -6.14 -19.96
N ALA A 218 -11.38 -6.88 -21.05
CA ALA A 218 -12.25 -8.01 -21.41
C ALA A 218 -12.22 -9.14 -20.35
N HIS A 219 -11.16 -9.23 -19.56
CA HIS A 219 -10.95 -10.30 -18.57
C HIS A 219 -11.07 -9.81 -17.13
N VAL A 220 -10.68 -8.57 -16.86
CA VAL A 220 -10.78 -7.91 -15.56
C VAL A 220 -11.60 -6.63 -15.76
N PRO A 221 -12.94 -6.70 -15.69
CA PRO A 221 -13.78 -5.53 -15.96
C PRO A 221 -13.47 -4.36 -15.02
N PRO A 222 -13.51 -3.10 -15.49
CA PRO A 222 -13.30 -1.93 -14.63
C PRO A 222 -14.19 -1.91 -13.37
N GLU A 223 -15.41 -2.45 -13.44
CA GLU A 223 -16.32 -2.57 -12.29
C GLU A 223 -15.80 -3.55 -11.23
N ALA A 224 -15.09 -4.61 -11.65
CA ALA A 224 -14.46 -5.53 -10.72
C ALA A 224 -13.31 -4.86 -9.97
N LEU A 225 -12.48 -4.07 -10.68
CA LEU A 225 -11.44 -3.25 -10.06
C LEU A 225 -12.06 -2.27 -9.06
N ALA A 226 -13.07 -1.49 -9.48
CA ALA A 226 -13.72 -0.51 -8.61
C ALA A 226 -14.32 -1.14 -7.34
N ARG A 227 -14.91 -2.35 -7.45
CA ARG A 227 -15.42 -3.10 -6.30
C ARG A 227 -14.30 -3.49 -5.33
N VAL A 228 -13.20 -4.05 -5.85
CA VAL A 228 -12.05 -4.43 -5.01
C VAL A 228 -11.45 -3.20 -4.33
N GLU A 229 -11.32 -2.08 -5.03
CA GLU A 229 -10.79 -0.84 -4.44
C GLU A 229 -11.71 -0.25 -3.37
N ALA A 230 -13.03 -0.36 -3.54
CA ALA A 230 -14.00 0.02 -2.52
C ALA A 230 -13.87 -0.84 -1.26
N GLU A 231 -13.68 -2.15 -1.44
CA GLU A 231 -13.46 -3.10 -0.35
C GLU A 231 -12.13 -2.88 0.37
N MET A 232 -11.04 -2.69 -0.38
CA MET A 232 -9.72 -2.31 0.16
C MET A 232 -9.85 -1.10 1.08
N TYR A 233 -10.51 -0.03 0.62
CA TYR A 233 -10.70 1.17 1.43
C TYR A 233 -11.56 0.92 2.68
N ALA A 234 -12.71 0.23 2.51
CA ALA A 234 -13.64 -0.02 3.61
C ALA A 234 -12.99 -0.87 4.72
N LEU A 235 -12.26 -1.93 4.34
CA LEU A 235 -11.56 -2.79 5.28
C LEU A 235 -10.34 -2.11 5.89
N ALA A 236 -9.56 -1.34 5.13
CA ALA A 236 -8.44 -0.58 5.68
C ALA A 236 -8.90 0.40 6.77
N ARG A 237 -9.99 1.13 6.50
CA ARG A 237 -10.62 2.00 7.51
C ARG A 237 -11.04 1.22 8.75
N THR A 238 -11.73 0.10 8.56
CA THR A 238 -12.23 -0.73 9.65
C THR A 238 -11.09 -1.29 10.51
N ASN A 239 -10.09 -1.90 9.89
CA ASN A 239 -8.95 -2.50 10.59
C ASN A 239 -8.07 -1.45 11.27
N MET A 240 -7.86 -0.29 10.64
CA MET A 240 -7.17 0.84 11.24
C MET A 240 -7.87 1.32 12.52
N LEU A 241 -9.21 1.45 12.48
CA LEU A 241 -10.00 1.82 13.65
C LEU A 241 -9.94 0.75 14.74
N LEU A 242 -10.05 -0.53 14.38
CA LEU A 242 -9.89 -1.63 15.33
C LEU A 242 -8.53 -1.61 16.02
N TYR A 243 -7.45 -1.31 15.29
CA TYR A 243 -6.13 -1.11 15.88
C TYR A 243 -6.14 0.05 16.89
N LEU A 244 -6.66 1.21 16.49
CA LEU A 244 -6.67 2.42 17.33
C LEU A 244 -7.57 2.31 18.56
N ASP A 245 -8.69 1.58 18.47
CA ASP A 245 -9.64 1.34 19.56
C ASP A 245 -9.08 0.36 20.60
N ASN A 246 -8.37 -0.69 20.16
CA ASN A 246 -7.73 -1.64 21.07
C ASN A 246 -6.67 -0.98 21.98
N LEU A 247 -6.16 0.21 21.61
CA LEU A 247 -5.28 1.02 22.47
C LEU A 247 -6.06 1.77 23.57
N ASN A 248 -7.29 2.17 23.27
CA ASN A 248 -8.13 2.97 24.17
C ASN A 248 -8.83 2.10 25.24
N GLY A 249 -8.96 0.79 25.00
CA GLY A 249 -9.58 -0.17 25.94
C GLY A 249 -8.76 -0.51 27.19
N GLY A 250 -7.46 -0.16 27.23
CA GLY A 250 -6.57 -0.44 28.36
C GLY A 250 -6.69 0.51 29.57
N THR A 251 -7.60 1.50 29.52
CA THR A 251 -7.84 2.47 30.60
C THR A 251 -9.23 2.37 31.23
N ARG A 252 -9.98 1.30 30.92
CA ARG A 252 -11.24 0.96 31.58
C ARG A 252 -11.13 -0.38 32.30
N SER A 253 -10.29 -0.43 33.34
CA SER A 253 -10.34 -1.45 34.39
C SER A 253 -10.05 -0.79 35.73
#